data_AF-A0A2V9MNT2-F1
#
_entry.id   AF-A0A2V9MNT2-F1
#
_cell.length_a   1.000
_cell.length_b   1.000
_cell.length_c   1.000
_cell.angle_alpha   90.00
_cell.angle_beta   90.00
_cell.angle_gamma   90.00
#
_symmetry.space_group_name_H-M   'P 1'
#
loop_
_entity.id
_entity.type
_entity.pdbx_description
1 polymer ?
#
loop_
_entity_poly.entity_id
_entity_poly.type
_entity_poly.pdbx_seq_one_letter_code
_entity_poly.pdbx_strand_id
1 'polypeptide(L)'
;MEETSRREFLKSSAAAAVVIGGSSFLSANSPKSLAIKKGIVYDMLPQTLSHVERFSLAREVGFEVVQAPTTSDERTAEEIKAAADKAGIRIDSVMNIDHWDYPLSSSDPAVVEKSLSGMRTSLQNAKLWGSDVVLLVPAVVNAQTS
;
A
#
# COMPACT_ATOMS: atom_id res chain seq x y z
N MET A 1 30.05 6.20 -24.24
CA MET A 1 30.23 6.60 -22.84
C MET A 1 29.41 5.62 -22.03
N GLU A 2 30.05 4.64 -21.42
CA GLU A 2 29.39 3.48 -20.82
C GLU A 2 28.92 3.87 -19.41
N GLU A 3 27.61 3.82 -19.16
CA GLU A 3 27.04 4.17 -17.85
C GLU A 3 27.33 3.06 -16.84
N THR A 4 28.14 3.38 -15.84
CA THR A 4 28.43 2.46 -14.73
C THR A 4 27.16 2.24 -13.90
N SER A 5 26.67 1.00 -13.86
CA SER A 5 25.48 0.67 -13.07
C SER A 5 25.80 0.66 -11.57
N ARG A 6 24.77 0.88 -10.73
CA ARG A 6 24.88 0.81 -9.25
C ARG A 6 25.53 -0.48 -8.75
N ARG A 7 25.31 -1.59 -9.47
CA ARG A 7 25.86 -2.91 -9.14
C ARG A 7 27.37 -3.01 -9.42
N GLU A 8 27.86 -2.32 -10.44
CA GLU A 8 29.28 -2.32 -10.78
C GLU A 8 30.09 -1.42 -9.85
N PHE A 9 29.51 -0.28 -9.46
CA PHE A 9 30.11 0.58 -8.44
C PHE A 9 30.34 -0.17 -7.12
N LEU A 10 29.34 -0.90 -6.62
CA LEU A 10 29.46 -1.70 -5.39
C LEU A 10 30.52 -2.81 -5.49
N LYS A 11 30.68 -3.43 -6.66
CA LYS A 11 31.72 -4.43 -6.90
C LYS A 11 33.12 -3.82 -6.89
N SER A 12 33.27 -2.61 -7.44
CA SER A 12 34.55 -1.90 -7.50
C SER A 12 35.02 -1.45 -6.10
N SER A 13 34.09 -1.04 -5.22
CA SER A 13 34.40 -0.61 -3.85
C SER A 13 34.92 -1.73 -2.93
N ALA A 14 34.57 -3.00 -3.21
CA ALA A 14 34.99 -4.13 -2.39
C ALA A 14 36.46 -4.55 -2.62
N ALA A 15 37.06 -4.18 -3.75
CA ALA A 15 38.41 -4.58 -4.11
C ALA A 15 39.52 -3.73 -3.45
N ALA A 16 39.18 -2.60 -2.80
CA ALA A 16 40.17 -1.67 -2.24
C ALA A 16 40.58 -1.96 -0.77
N ALA A 17 40.07 -3.03 -0.14
CA ALA A 17 40.19 -3.23 1.31
C ALA A 17 41.16 -4.35 1.76
N VAL A 18 42.11 -4.80 0.93
CA VAL A 18 42.94 -5.99 1.27
C VAL A 18 44.39 -5.69 1.71
N VAL A 19 44.82 -4.42 1.83
CA VAL A 19 46.18 -4.14 2.30
C VAL A 19 46.15 -3.13 3.44
N ILE A 20 46.03 -3.63 4.67
CA ILE A 20 46.85 -3.32 5.85
C ILE A 20 46.25 -4.13 7.02
N GLY A 21 47.05 -5.07 7.54
CA GLY A 21 46.69 -5.90 8.67
C GLY A 21 46.50 -5.10 9.97
N GLY A 22 45.59 -5.57 10.81
CA GLY A 22 45.32 -4.99 12.12
C GLY A 22 43.90 -5.29 12.57
N SER A 23 43.79 -6.13 13.59
CA SER A 23 42.56 -6.65 14.19
C SER A 23 41.46 -5.60 14.43
N SER A 24 40.22 -6.08 14.35
CA SER A 24 38.97 -5.37 14.65
C SER A 24 38.40 -4.56 13.49
N PHE A 25 37.96 -5.24 12.44
CA PHE A 25 36.85 -4.71 11.65
C PHE A 25 35.66 -4.60 12.59
N LEU A 26 35.44 -3.35 13.01
CA LEU A 26 34.22 -2.77 13.51
C LEU A 26 33.06 -3.77 13.41
N SER A 27 32.52 -4.17 14.57
CA SER A 27 31.17 -4.71 14.64
C SER A 27 30.29 -3.69 13.95
N ALA A 28 30.02 -3.91 12.66
CA ALA A 28 29.10 -3.11 11.90
C ALA A 28 27.80 -3.30 12.66
N ASN A 29 27.35 -2.23 13.30
CA ASN A 29 26.05 -2.18 13.94
C ASN A 29 25.07 -2.34 12.78
N SER A 30 24.77 -3.59 12.41
CA SER A 30 23.88 -3.92 11.31
C SER A 30 22.63 -3.10 11.56
N PRO A 31 22.26 -2.17 10.66
CA PRO A 31 21.13 -1.31 10.91
C PRO A 31 19.98 -2.25 11.24
N LYS A 32 19.40 -2.09 12.45
CA LYS A 32 18.23 -2.85 12.85
C LYS A 32 17.25 -2.72 11.70
N SER A 33 16.99 -3.82 11.01
CA SER A 33 16.01 -3.84 9.92
C SER A 33 14.75 -3.22 10.49
N LEU A 34 14.33 -2.08 9.96
CA LEU A 34 13.03 -1.55 10.28
C LEU A 34 12.03 -2.66 9.91
N ALA A 35 11.12 -2.98 10.82
CA ALA A 35 10.07 -3.96 10.57
C ALA A 35 9.04 -3.31 9.62
N ILE A 36 9.44 -3.09 8.38
CA ILE A 36 8.60 -2.53 7.32
C ILE A 36 7.77 -3.67 6.77
N LYS A 37 6.46 -3.58 6.93
CA LYS A 37 5.52 -4.52 6.33
C LYS A 37 5.32 -4.18 4.86
N LYS A 38 5.50 -5.15 3.97
CA LYS A 38 5.21 -4.94 2.54
C LYS A 38 3.73 -5.13 2.28
N GLY A 39 3.07 -4.08 1.78
CA GLY A 39 1.66 -4.11 1.39
C GLY A 39 1.44 -4.18 -0.12
N ILE A 40 0.25 -4.59 -0.53
CA ILE A 40 -0.22 -4.53 -1.92
C ILE A 40 -1.63 -3.91 -1.99
N VAL A 41 -1.91 -3.17 -3.06
CA VAL A 41 -3.28 -2.73 -3.36
C VAL A 41 -4.07 -3.94 -3.89
N TYR A 42 -5.24 -4.19 -3.32
CA TYR A 42 -6.09 -5.32 -3.66
C TYR A 42 -6.28 -5.48 -5.18
N ASP A 43 -6.49 -4.38 -5.90
CA ASP A 43 -6.72 -4.35 -7.35
C ASP A 43 -5.50 -4.62 -8.23
N MET A 44 -4.30 -4.75 -7.64
CA MET A 44 -3.12 -5.27 -8.35
C MET A 44 -3.13 -6.80 -8.45
N LEU A 45 -4.02 -7.49 -7.72
CA LEU A 45 -4.19 -8.94 -7.77
C LEU A 45 -5.14 -9.33 -8.92
N PRO A 46 -4.97 -10.49 -9.58
CA PRO A 46 -5.79 -10.89 -10.72
C PRO A 46 -7.29 -10.90 -10.42
N GLN A 47 -8.08 -10.17 -11.21
CA GLN A 47 -9.52 -10.03 -10.98
C GLN A 47 -10.33 -11.30 -11.30
N THR A 48 -9.75 -12.24 -12.04
CA THR A 48 -10.39 -13.53 -12.36
C THR A 48 -10.45 -14.47 -11.15
N LEU A 49 -9.72 -14.17 -10.08
CA LEU A 49 -9.68 -14.94 -8.85
C LEU A 49 -10.74 -14.45 -7.85
N SER A 50 -11.28 -15.37 -7.06
CA SER A 50 -12.14 -15.03 -5.92
C SER A 50 -11.40 -14.22 -4.85
N HIS A 51 -12.13 -13.58 -3.93
CA HIS A 51 -11.53 -12.84 -2.81
C HIS A 51 -10.51 -13.69 -2.03
N VAL A 52 -10.87 -14.93 -1.68
CA VAL A 52 -10.00 -15.84 -0.91
C VAL A 52 -8.73 -16.18 -1.68
N GLU A 53 -8.84 -16.46 -2.97
CA GLU A 53 -7.69 -16.76 -3.83
C GLU A 53 -6.77 -15.54 -3.99
N ARG A 54 -7.32 -14.33 -4.15
CA ARG A 54 -6.53 -13.09 -4.22
C ARG A 54 -5.74 -12.86 -2.94
N PHE A 55 -6.37 -12.98 -1.77
CA PHE A 55 -5.68 -12.82 -0.49
C PHE A 55 -4.66 -13.94 -0.23
N SER A 56 -4.98 -15.18 -0.62
CA SER A 56 -4.04 -16.31 -0.50
C SER A 56 -2.81 -16.09 -1.37
N LEU A 57 -3.00 -15.64 -2.62
CA LEU A 57 -1.91 -15.28 -3.53
C LEU A 57 -1.05 -14.15 -2.96
N ALA A 58 -1.66 -13.08 -2.43
CA ALA A 58 -0.92 -11.98 -1.81
C ALA A 58 0.01 -12.47 -0.69
N ARG A 59 -0.48 -13.40 0.13
CA ARG A 59 0.32 -14.02 1.18
C ARG A 59 1.44 -14.90 0.63
N GLU A 60 1.13 -15.73 -0.37
CA GLU A 60 2.08 -16.66 -1.01
C GLU A 60 3.26 -15.91 -1.64
N VAL A 61 3.01 -14.78 -2.30
CA VAL A 61 4.06 -13.96 -2.94
C VAL A 61 4.80 -13.03 -1.96
N GLY A 62 4.48 -13.11 -0.66
CA GLY A 62 5.23 -12.44 0.40
C GLY A 62 4.80 -11.02 0.74
N PHE A 63 3.56 -10.62 0.41
CA PHE A 63 2.93 -9.46 1.02
C PHE A 63 2.37 -9.79 2.40
N GLU A 64 2.41 -8.80 3.29
CA GLU A 64 2.04 -8.95 4.70
C GLU A 64 0.71 -8.27 5.04
N VAL A 65 0.30 -7.30 4.22
CA VAL A 65 -0.93 -6.51 4.38
C VAL A 65 -1.51 -6.15 3.01
N VAL A 66 -2.80 -5.82 2.98
CA VAL A 66 -3.51 -5.39 1.77
C VAL A 66 -4.25 -4.08 2.01
N GLN A 67 -4.20 -3.18 1.04
CA GLN A 67 -5.10 -2.05 0.95
C GLN A 67 -6.32 -2.41 0.09
N ALA A 68 -7.52 -2.38 0.66
CA ALA A 68 -8.76 -2.71 -0.05
C ALA A 68 -9.51 -1.45 -0.51
N PRO A 69 -10.24 -1.48 -1.64
CA PRO A 69 -11.02 -0.32 -2.10
C PRO A 69 -12.26 -0.11 -1.22
N THR A 70 -12.81 1.11 -1.23
CA THR A 70 -14.16 1.37 -0.69
C THR A 70 -15.16 0.35 -1.24
N THR A 71 -15.90 -0.28 -0.33
CA THR A 71 -16.90 -1.30 -0.66
C THR A 71 -18.23 -0.88 -0.03
N SER A 72 -19.13 -0.33 -0.85
CA SER A 72 -20.42 0.20 -0.38
C SER A 72 -21.45 -0.88 -0.06
N ASP A 73 -21.37 -2.04 -0.71
CA ASP A 73 -22.22 -3.18 -0.41
C ASP A 73 -21.71 -3.91 0.84
N GLU A 74 -22.52 -3.94 1.90
CA GLU A 74 -22.13 -4.50 3.20
C GLU A 74 -21.79 -5.99 3.10
N ARG A 75 -22.57 -6.76 2.32
CA ARG A 75 -22.33 -8.19 2.11
C ARG A 75 -20.98 -8.43 1.45
N THR A 76 -20.66 -7.67 0.41
CA THR A 76 -19.36 -7.73 -0.26
C THR A 76 -18.23 -7.36 0.70
N ALA A 77 -18.42 -6.35 1.56
CA ALA A 77 -17.41 -5.94 2.54
C ALA A 77 -17.16 -7.04 3.60
N GLU A 78 -18.20 -7.76 4.02
CA GLU A 78 -18.08 -8.94 4.90
C GLU A 78 -17.40 -10.13 4.20
N GLU A 79 -17.74 -10.40 2.94
CA GLU A 79 -17.10 -11.44 2.12
C GLU A 79 -15.58 -11.18 1.97
N ILE A 80 -15.20 -9.92 1.71
CA ILE A 80 -13.79 -9.48 1.68
C ILE A 80 -13.11 -9.72 3.03
N LYS A 81 -13.76 -9.35 4.14
CA LYS A 81 -13.23 -9.53 5.48
C LYS A 81 -12.98 -11.02 5.78
N ALA A 82 -13.99 -11.86 5.55
CA ALA A 82 -13.90 -13.29 5.80
C ALA A 82 -12.80 -13.95 4.95
N ALA A 83 -12.62 -13.48 3.71
CA ALA A 83 -11.57 -13.96 2.84
C ALA A 83 -10.16 -13.58 3.33
N ALA A 84 -9.97 -12.34 3.78
CA ALA A 84 -8.72 -11.88 4.38
C ALA A 84 -8.38 -12.65 5.66
N ASP A 85 -9.37 -12.84 6.55
CA ASP A 85 -9.23 -13.63 7.78
C ASP A 85 -8.82 -15.08 7.47
N LYS A 86 -9.48 -15.72 6.49
CA LYS A 86 -9.19 -17.09 6.06
C LYS A 86 -7.78 -17.25 5.47
N ALA A 87 -7.30 -16.25 4.74
CA ALA A 87 -5.96 -16.23 4.16
C ALA A 87 -4.87 -15.80 5.18
N GLY A 88 -5.25 -15.34 6.37
CA GLY A 88 -4.32 -14.89 7.40
C GLY A 88 -3.56 -13.63 7.03
N ILE A 89 -4.17 -12.73 6.25
CA ILE A 89 -3.58 -11.45 5.83
C ILE A 89 -4.49 -10.30 6.25
N ARG A 90 -3.92 -9.24 6.82
CA ARG A 90 -4.69 -8.09 7.30
C ARG A 90 -5.01 -7.13 6.16
N ILE A 91 -6.21 -6.56 6.18
CA ILE A 91 -6.51 -5.33 5.44
C ILE A 91 -6.11 -4.14 6.33
N ASP A 92 -4.95 -3.54 6.07
CA ASP A 92 -4.39 -2.48 6.94
C ASP A 92 -4.93 -1.09 6.62
N SER A 93 -5.43 -0.88 5.41
CA SER A 93 -5.87 0.40 4.93
C SER A 93 -7.00 0.30 3.91
N VAL A 94 -7.78 1.37 3.81
CA VAL A 94 -8.85 1.52 2.81
C VAL A 94 -8.45 2.57 1.80
N MET A 95 -8.51 2.23 0.51
CA MET A 95 -8.39 3.18 -0.58
C MET A 95 -9.75 3.80 -0.84
N ASN A 96 -9.94 5.09 -0.52
CA ASN A 96 -11.13 5.79 -0.97
C ASN A 96 -11.09 5.95 -2.49
N ILE A 97 -12.05 5.35 -3.20
CA ILE A 97 -12.08 5.40 -4.67
C ILE A 97 -12.80 6.64 -5.23
N ASP A 98 -13.69 7.27 -4.45
CA ASP A 98 -14.56 8.34 -4.95
C ASP A 98 -13.83 9.69 -5.10
N HIS A 99 -12.75 9.95 -4.37
CA HIS A 99 -12.16 11.30 -4.26
C HIS A 99 -11.45 11.80 -5.53
N TRP A 100 -11.22 10.93 -6.51
CA TRP A 100 -10.65 11.32 -7.81
C TRP A 100 -11.73 11.81 -8.76
N ASP A 101 -12.85 11.09 -8.84
CA ASP A 101 -14.00 11.44 -9.67
C ASP A 101 -14.84 12.56 -9.03
N TYR A 102 -14.84 12.61 -7.69
CA TYR A 102 -15.57 13.58 -6.89
C TYR A 102 -14.59 14.29 -5.94
N PRO A 103 -13.75 15.23 -6.42
CA PRO A 103 -12.73 15.85 -5.61
C PRO A 103 -13.31 16.88 -4.62
N LEU A 104 -12.71 16.95 -3.42
CA LEU A 104 -13.04 17.98 -2.42
C LEU A 104 -12.68 19.40 -2.88
N SER A 105 -11.83 19.54 -3.90
CA SER A 105 -11.49 20.82 -4.55
C SER A 105 -12.54 21.32 -5.55
N SER A 106 -13.65 20.58 -5.74
CA SER A 106 -14.74 21.03 -6.62
C SER A 106 -15.47 22.26 -6.06
N SER A 107 -15.82 23.19 -6.94
CA SER A 107 -16.72 24.31 -6.60
C SER A 107 -18.20 23.90 -6.51
N ASP A 108 -18.55 22.70 -6.99
CA ASP A 108 -19.90 22.16 -6.92
C ASP A 108 -20.12 21.42 -5.58
N PRO A 109 -21.01 21.92 -4.70
CA PRO A 109 -21.31 21.29 -3.42
C PRO A 109 -21.82 19.83 -3.53
N ALA A 110 -22.49 19.48 -4.62
CA ALA A 110 -23.00 18.12 -4.81
C ALA A 110 -21.85 17.13 -5.07
N VAL A 111 -20.80 17.56 -5.78
CA VAL A 111 -19.58 16.78 -5.98
C VAL A 111 -18.85 16.59 -4.65
N VAL A 112 -18.73 17.65 -3.85
CA VAL A 112 -18.12 17.56 -2.52
C VAL A 112 -18.89 16.60 -1.61
N GLU A 113 -20.23 16.68 -1.58
CA GLU A 113 -21.03 15.76 -0.76
C GLU A 113 -20.88 14.30 -1.20
N LYS A 114 -20.77 14.02 -2.51
CA LYS A 114 -20.50 12.67 -3.01
C LYS A 114 -19.14 12.15 -2.51
N SER A 115 -18.11 12.99 -2.52
CA SER A 115 -16.79 12.68 -1.94
C SER A 115 -16.86 12.35 -0.45
N LEU A 116 -17.58 13.17 0.31
CA LEU A 116 -17.78 12.98 1.75
C LEU A 116 -18.54 11.68 2.04
N SER A 117 -19.53 11.33 1.22
CA SER A 117 -20.22 10.04 1.31
C SER A 117 -19.24 8.87 1.12
N GLY A 118 -18.39 8.91 0.09
CA GLY A 118 -17.36 7.89 -0.13
C GLY A 118 -16.37 7.77 1.02
N MET A 119 -15.98 8.90 1.63
CA MET A 119 -15.17 8.91 2.85
C MET A 119 -15.88 8.26 4.04
N ARG A 120 -17.17 8.54 4.25
CA ARG A 120 -17.96 7.92 5.34
C ARG A 120 -18.04 6.40 5.16
N THR A 121 -18.29 5.92 3.95
CA THR A 121 -18.27 4.48 3.64
C THR A 121 -16.89 3.88 3.87
N SER A 122 -15.81 4.55 3.44
CA SER A 122 -14.44 4.09 3.65
C SER A 122 -14.09 3.95 5.13
N LEU A 123 -14.54 4.88 5.98
CA LEU A 123 -14.37 4.80 7.43
C LEU A 123 -15.17 3.64 8.05
N GLN A 124 -16.37 3.36 7.54
CA GLN A 124 -17.17 2.20 7.95
C GLN A 124 -16.48 0.88 7.56
N ASN A 125 -15.94 0.79 6.34
CA ASN A 125 -15.15 -0.37 5.92
C ASN A 125 -13.90 -0.54 6.79
N ALA A 126 -13.17 0.54 7.06
CA ALA A 126 -11.99 0.50 7.94
C ALA A 126 -12.35 -0.04 9.33
N LYS A 127 -13.49 0.39 9.89
CA LYS A 127 -14.01 -0.15 11.16
C LYS A 127 -14.33 -1.65 11.07
N LEU A 128 -15.01 -2.08 10.01
CA LEU A 128 -15.36 -3.49 9.79
C LEU A 128 -14.12 -4.38 9.67
N TRP A 129 -13.11 -3.91 8.94
CA TRP A 129 -11.89 -4.66 8.65
C TRP A 129 -10.80 -4.53 9.72
N GLY A 130 -10.97 -3.63 10.69
CA GLY A 130 -9.94 -3.33 11.69
C GLY A 130 -8.71 -2.65 11.08
N SER A 131 -8.91 -1.86 10.02
CA SER A 131 -7.87 -1.11 9.34
C SER A 131 -7.46 0.14 10.12
N ASP A 132 -6.19 0.51 10.01
CA ASP A 132 -5.60 1.63 10.75
C ASP A 132 -5.71 2.96 9.97
N VAL A 133 -5.87 2.89 8.64
CA VAL A 133 -5.74 4.04 7.73
C VAL A 133 -6.85 4.06 6.67
N VAL A 134 -7.32 5.27 6.33
CA VAL A 134 -8.10 5.55 5.12
C VAL A 134 -7.33 6.55 4.27
N LEU A 135 -7.08 6.22 3.01
CA LEU A 135 -6.40 7.10 2.06
C LEU A 135 -7.39 8.18 1.59
N LEU A 136 -6.98 9.44 1.70
CA LEU A 136 -7.69 10.60 1.16
C LEU A 136 -6.78 11.37 0.20
N VAL A 137 -7.25 11.61 -1.01
CA VAL A 137 -6.70 12.63 -1.89
C VAL A 137 -7.48 13.93 -1.62
N PRO A 138 -6.84 14.96 -1.05
CA PRO A 138 -7.54 16.15 -0.58
C PRO A 138 -7.97 17.07 -1.73
N ALA A 139 -7.36 16.96 -2.90
CA ALA A 139 -7.67 17.79 -4.06
C ALA A 139 -7.20 17.12 -5.35
N VAL A 140 -7.93 17.37 -6.43
CA VAL A 140 -7.46 17.16 -7.80
C VAL A 140 -7.24 18.53 -8.40
N VAL A 141 -6.02 18.79 -8.88
CA VAL A 141 -5.66 20.08 -9.47
C VAL A 141 -5.94 20.06 -10.97
N ASN A 142 -6.84 20.94 -11.40
CA ASN A 142 -7.21 21.15 -12.80
C ASN A 142 -7.39 22.65 -13.08
N ALA A 143 -7.76 23.01 -14.32
CA ALA A 143 -7.90 24.41 -14.73
C ALA A 143 -9.02 25.18 -13.99
N GLN A 144 -9.93 24.46 -13.32
CA GLN A 144 -11.04 25.03 -12.54
C GLN A 144 -10.71 25.13 -11.05
N THR A 145 -9.56 24.60 -10.61
CA THR A 145 -9.12 24.64 -9.20
C THR A 145 -8.49 26.01 -8.91
N SER A 146 -8.99 26.71 -7.89
CA SER A 146 -8.53 28.04 -7.46
C SER A 146 -7.85 28.02 -6.10
#